data_AF-A0A165WGM8-F1
#
_entry.id   AF-A0A165WGM8-F1
#
_cell.length_a   1.000
_cell.length_b   1.000
_cell.length_c   1.000
_cell.angle_alpha   90.00
_cell.angle_beta   90.00
_cell.angle_gamma   90.00
#
_symmetry.space_group_name_H-M   'P 1'
#
loop_
_entity.id
_entity.type
_entity.pdbx_description
1 polymer ?
#
loop_
_entity_poly.entity_id
_entity_poly.type
_entity_poly.pdbx_seq_one_letter_code
_entity_poly.pdbx_strand_id
1 'polypeptide(L)'
;MPDNKGVLLFVAFMQCSSLAIRCRGFIGLLNLHYADFAQDLRFCNPHVLDDEIAPEVGRIYANLEEAMRYRPPEIPDVSERYHNPSLEELFGTNPFHAYEIAMRFVRYELEGPQSDKDLMPYLQKYLDVHESAAGLFKDLDSALRFHKQEYETEVLLLARLMHMYPGLPKVDDPSDFHRYINMGVTANAAYCISRWPEKAYFHYAKVKSQTGTEYATVAAAAAKLPDCSPYLSAKIFYELVINLLGYGIVSMSMRPGLNRWEWPDTKSASLFFSPVQNQLIVASDRVGRESAEGQILAILSFISVLLSGGPDLGTDMLEGPIPSIRENLQNLNAMKCSEHQEARHAMADYVQYRRRAAIRWSTFILAVRRVEPAAAEGRRLRAREALQSGFLRTESREETYLALGENAEAKGAIRCAWCGRMSVALRKCSRCEKVKYCNASCQRSHWVDGHKTVCISPIIQV
;
A
#
# COMPACT_ATOMS: atom_id res chain seq x y z
N MET A 1 0.46 23.25 -18.37
CA MET A 1 1.74 23.48 -19.08
C MET A 1 1.54 23.26 -20.57
N PRO A 2 2.03 24.14 -21.46
CA PRO A 2 1.94 23.90 -22.90
C PRO A 2 2.80 22.66 -23.26
N ASP A 3 2.25 21.76 -24.07
CA ASP A 3 2.88 20.57 -24.67
C ASP A 3 3.24 19.36 -23.76
N ASN A 4 2.60 19.17 -22.60
CA ASN A 4 2.89 18.03 -21.69
C ASN A 4 4.38 17.90 -21.29
N LYS A 5 5.17 18.98 -21.34
CA LYS A 5 6.61 18.95 -21.07
C LYS A 5 6.93 18.43 -19.67
N GLY A 6 6.13 18.80 -18.67
CA GLY A 6 6.25 18.32 -17.28
C GLY A 6 6.03 16.81 -17.16
N VAL A 7 4.93 16.30 -17.74
CA VAL A 7 4.64 14.85 -17.80
C VAL A 7 5.80 14.11 -18.45
N LEU A 8 6.27 14.57 -19.62
CA LEU A 8 7.40 13.94 -20.33
C LEU A 8 8.69 13.94 -19.51
N LEU A 9 8.94 14.98 -18.72
CA LEU A 9 10.12 15.06 -17.85
C LEU A 9 10.03 14.06 -16.70
N PHE A 10 8.90 13.99 -16.00
CA PHE A 10 8.73 13.05 -14.88
C PHE A 10 8.72 11.59 -15.36
N VAL A 11 8.13 11.31 -16.52
CA VAL A 11 8.23 9.99 -17.17
C VAL A 11 9.68 9.67 -17.57
N ALA A 12 10.50 10.66 -17.95
CA ALA A 12 11.92 10.46 -18.20
C ALA A 12 12.69 10.18 -16.90
N PHE A 13 12.35 10.84 -15.78
CA PHE A 13 12.95 10.55 -14.48
C PHE A 13 12.73 9.10 -14.05
N MET A 14 11.53 8.56 -14.26
CA MET A 14 11.20 7.15 -14.00
C MET A 14 12.00 6.15 -14.85
N GLN A 15 12.71 6.60 -15.88
CA GLN A 15 13.57 5.79 -16.76
C GLN A 15 15.07 5.98 -16.48
N CYS A 16 15.44 6.84 -15.53
CA CYS A 16 16.83 7.03 -15.13
C CYS A 16 17.37 5.83 -14.35
N SER A 17 18.69 5.64 -14.36
CA SER A 17 19.36 4.57 -13.60
C SER A 17 19.35 4.79 -12.08
N SER A 18 19.17 6.04 -11.65
CA SER A 18 19.00 6.39 -10.23
C SER A 18 17.62 6.05 -9.66
N LEU A 19 17.58 5.28 -8.58
CA LEU A 19 16.37 5.03 -7.78
C LEU A 19 15.72 6.33 -7.26
N ALA A 20 16.50 7.23 -6.66
CA ALA A 20 15.95 8.46 -6.08
C ALA A 20 15.29 9.36 -7.15
N ILE A 21 15.91 9.48 -8.33
CA ILE A 21 15.30 10.23 -9.45
C ILE A 21 14.04 9.53 -9.93
N ARG A 22 14.02 8.19 -10.02
CA ARG A 22 12.80 7.45 -10.39
C ARG A 22 11.66 7.71 -9.40
N CYS A 23 11.91 7.61 -8.10
CA CYS A 23 10.90 7.90 -7.07
C CYS A 23 10.39 9.34 -7.14
N ARG A 24 11.28 10.32 -7.38
CA ARG A 24 10.90 11.73 -7.60
C ARG A 24 10.08 11.92 -8.88
N GLY A 25 10.40 11.18 -9.93
CA GLY A 25 9.61 11.15 -11.17
C GLY A 25 8.19 10.67 -10.91
N PHE A 26 8.04 9.58 -10.16
CA PHE A 26 6.73 9.05 -9.82
C PHE A 26 5.92 10.00 -8.92
N ILE A 27 6.52 10.54 -7.85
CA ILE A 27 5.87 11.57 -7.01
C ILE A 27 5.51 12.81 -7.85
N GLY A 28 6.36 13.21 -8.79
CA GLY A 28 6.08 14.32 -9.69
C GLY A 28 4.84 14.08 -10.56
N LEU A 29 4.65 12.86 -11.09
CA LEU A 29 3.43 12.49 -11.80
C LEU A 29 2.22 12.46 -10.87
N LEU A 30 2.35 11.87 -9.68
CA LEU A 30 1.28 11.86 -8.69
C LEU A 30 0.80 13.29 -8.38
N ASN A 31 1.73 14.22 -8.16
CA ASN A 31 1.41 15.62 -7.86
C ASN A 31 0.70 16.37 -8.99
N LEU A 32 0.82 15.92 -10.24
CA LEU A 32 0.07 16.49 -11.36
C LEU A 32 -1.41 16.06 -11.35
N HIS A 33 -1.72 14.97 -10.66
CA HIS A 33 -3.07 14.39 -10.59
C HIS A 33 -3.74 14.61 -9.25
N TYR A 34 -2.99 14.90 -8.18
CA TYR A 34 -3.57 15.33 -6.92
C TYR A 34 -4.23 16.71 -7.05
N ALA A 35 -5.38 16.85 -6.40
CA ALA A 35 -5.93 18.17 -6.13
C ALA A 35 -5.05 18.89 -5.09
N ASP A 36 -4.93 20.22 -5.21
CA ASP A 36 -4.03 21.02 -4.35
C ASP A 36 -4.32 20.88 -2.86
N PHE A 37 -5.56 20.53 -2.49
CA PHE A 37 -6.01 20.30 -1.11
C PHE A 37 -5.71 18.89 -0.56
N ALA A 38 -5.36 17.90 -1.38
CA ALA A 38 -5.27 16.50 -0.93
C ALA A 38 -3.89 16.12 -0.35
N GLN A 39 -3.04 17.09 0.01
CA GLN A 39 -1.61 16.84 0.22
C GLN A 39 -1.26 16.04 1.49
N ASP A 40 -2.12 16.07 2.51
CA ASP A 40 -1.78 15.57 3.85
C ASP A 40 -2.12 14.10 4.10
N LEU A 41 -2.90 13.46 3.21
CA LEU A 41 -3.31 12.06 3.36
C LEU A 41 -3.10 11.23 2.10
N ARG A 42 -2.28 11.76 1.19
CA ARG A 42 -2.05 11.16 -0.10
C ARG A 42 -1.17 9.91 -0.07
N PHE A 43 -1.38 9.01 -1.02
CA PHE A 43 -0.39 7.99 -1.34
C PHE A 43 0.95 8.66 -1.70
N CYS A 44 2.04 8.20 -1.09
CA CYS A 44 3.34 8.85 -1.11
C CYS A 44 3.35 10.26 -0.47
N ASN A 45 2.71 10.44 0.69
CA ASN A 45 2.77 11.69 1.45
C ASN A 45 4.20 11.98 1.96
N PRO A 46 4.85 13.09 1.54
CA PRO A 46 6.18 13.46 2.02
C PRO A 46 6.25 13.81 3.51
N HIS A 47 5.14 14.24 4.13
CA HIS A 47 5.09 14.62 5.54
C HIS A 47 5.27 13.43 6.49
N VAL A 48 5.13 12.19 6.02
CA VAL A 48 5.31 10.98 6.85
C VAL A 48 6.74 10.80 7.40
N LEU A 49 7.71 11.55 6.87
CA LEU A 49 9.12 11.47 7.30
C LEU A 49 9.54 12.57 8.28
N ASP A 50 8.71 13.57 8.48
CA ASP A 50 9.04 14.72 9.32
C ASP A 50 8.64 14.39 10.75
N ASP A 51 9.54 14.13 11.70
CA ASP A 51 9.11 13.79 13.06
C ASP A 51 8.42 14.97 13.81
N GLU A 52 8.52 16.22 13.30
CA GLU A 52 7.87 17.43 13.85
C GLU A 52 6.56 17.80 13.12
N ILE A 53 6.47 17.55 11.80
CA ILE A 53 5.31 17.85 10.94
C ILE A 53 4.52 16.59 10.56
N ALA A 54 5.06 15.38 10.79
CA ALA A 54 4.34 14.13 10.60
C ALA A 54 3.07 14.30 11.41
N PRO A 55 1.91 14.30 10.72
CA PRO A 55 0.69 14.64 11.40
C PRO A 55 0.57 13.66 12.57
N GLU A 56 0.02 14.12 13.69
CA GLU A 56 -0.22 13.28 14.89
C GLU A 56 -0.91 11.95 14.56
N VAL A 57 -1.49 11.87 13.35
CA VAL A 57 -1.77 10.68 12.53
C VAL A 57 -0.91 9.45 12.86
N GLY A 58 0.38 9.53 13.20
CA GLY A 58 1.19 8.35 13.54
C GLY A 58 1.19 7.87 14.99
N ARG A 59 0.84 8.72 15.96
CA ARG A 59 1.16 8.52 17.39
C ARG A 59 -0.02 8.77 18.34
N ILE A 60 -1.25 8.68 17.84
CA ILE A 60 -2.43 8.72 18.71
C ILE A 60 -2.44 7.46 19.59
N TYR A 61 -2.15 7.65 20.88
CA TYR A 61 -2.29 6.62 21.91
C TYR A 61 -3.77 6.26 22.10
N ALA A 62 -4.06 5.03 22.51
CA ALA A 62 -5.42 4.58 22.77
C ALA A 62 -6.04 5.37 23.93
N ASN A 63 -6.77 6.45 23.62
CA ASN A 63 -7.48 7.28 24.57
C ASN A 63 -8.95 7.43 24.13
N LEU A 64 -9.89 7.12 25.03
CA LEU A 64 -11.33 7.28 24.77
C LEU A 64 -11.69 8.75 24.56
N GLU A 65 -11.11 9.67 25.32
CA GLU A 65 -11.40 11.11 25.18
C GLU A 65 -11.01 11.62 23.79
N GLU A 66 -9.87 11.17 23.27
CA GLU A 66 -9.45 11.50 21.90
C GLU A 66 -10.39 10.86 20.86
N ALA A 67 -10.76 9.60 21.05
CA ALA A 67 -11.71 8.92 20.16
C ALA A 67 -13.07 9.63 20.11
N MET A 68 -13.56 10.14 21.25
CA MET A 68 -14.84 10.86 21.36
C MET A 68 -14.90 12.15 20.54
N ARG A 69 -13.76 12.81 20.27
CA ARG A 69 -13.71 14.03 19.43
C ARG A 69 -14.17 13.79 17.99
N TYR A 70 -14.08 12.55 17.53
CA TYR A 70 -14.41 12.14 16.17
C TYR A 70 -15.67 11.28 16.09
N ARG A 71 -16.38 11.11 17.21
CA ARG A 71 -17.64 10.35 17.25
C ARG A 71 -18.82 11.28 16.96
N PRO A 72 -19.87 10.79 16.27
CA PRO A 72 -21.14 11.50 16.23
C PRO A 72 -21.66 11.79 17.65
N PRO A 73 -22.43 12.86 17.85
CA PRO A 73 -23.10 13.12 19.12
C PRO A 73 -23.92 11.93 19.59
N GLU A 74 -23.99 11.72 20.90
CA GLU A 74 -24.83 10.67 21.49
C GLU A 74 -26.29 10.85 21.05
N ILE A 75 -26.95 9.72 20.80
CA ILE A 75 -28.35 9.67 20.40
C ILE A 75 -29.20 9.74 21.69
N PRO A 76 -29.97 10.81 21.92
CA PRO A 76 -30.64 11.04 23.20
C PRO A 76 -31.69 9.97 23.55
N ASP A 77 -32.42 9.47 22.55
CA ASP A 77 -33.41 8.40 22.71
C ASP A 77 -33.21 7.30 21.66
N VAL A 78 -32.33 6.36 22.00
CA VAL A 78 -32.04 5.17 21.18
C VAL A 78 -33.30 4.31 20.97
N SER A 79 -34.19 4.25 21.97
CA SER A 79 -35.40 3.42 21.91
C SER A 79 -36.43 4.01 20.97
N GLU A 80 -36.75 5.30 21.12
CA GLU A 80 -37.64 6.01 20.22
C GLU A 80 -37.13 5.94 18.78
N ARG A 81 -35.82 6.16 18.58
CA ARG A 81 -35.23 6.13 17.25
C ARG A 81 -35.26 4.74 16.61
N TYR A 82 -35.05 3.69 17.39
CA TYR A 82 -35.15 2.31 16.90
C TYR A 82 -36.58 1.94 16.47
N HIS A 83 -37.58 2.39 17.22
CA HIS A 83 -38.99 2.13 16.90
C HIS A 83 -39.52 3.03 15.78
N ASN A 84 -38.92 4.20 15.57
CA ASN A 84 -39.29 5.17 14.55
C ASN A 84 -38.06 5.54 13.68
N PRO A 85 -37.59 4.62 12.81
CA PRO A 85 -36.48 4.91 11.91
C PRO A 85 -36.85 6.03 10.93
N SER A 86 -35.86 6.82 10.49
CA SER A 86 -36.09 7.87 9.50
C SER A 86 -36.38 7.35 8.09
N LEU A 87 -36.00 6.11 7.81
CA LEU A 87 -36.27 5.43 6.55
C LEU A 87 -37.48 4.51 6.71
N GLU A 88 -38.47 4.66 5.84
CA GLU A 88 -39.65 3.79 5.79
C GLU A 88 -39.38 2.50 5.01
N GLU A 89 -38.52 2.57 3.98
CA GLU A 89 -38.19 1.46 3.09
C GLU A 89 -36.72 1.51 2.67
N LEU A 90 -36.09 0.34 2.59
CA LEU A 90 -34.79 0.16 1.96
C LEU A 90 -34.85 -1.16 1.18
N PHE A 91 -34.40 -1.20 -0.08
CA PHE A 91 -34.40 -2.44 -0.90
C PHE A 91 -35.75 -3.09 -1.22
N GLY A 92 -36.89 -2.37 -1.23
CA GLY A 92 -38.18 -3.07 -1.35
C GLY A 92 -38.61 -3.78 -0.07
N THR A 93 -37.83 -3.65 1.03
CA THR A 93 -38.22 -4.15 2.34
C THR A 93 -39.06 -3.09 3.04
N ASN A 94 -40.36 -3.35 3.09
CA ASN A 94 -41.33 -2.61 3.87
C ASN A 94 -42.05 -3.61 4.81
N PRO A 95 -41.93 -3.45 6.14
CA PRO A 95 -41.25 -2.35 6.83
C PRO A 95 -39.72 -2.46 6.80
N PHE A 96 -39.04 -1.31 6.86
CA PHE A 96 -37.58 -1.24 7.02
C PHE A 96 -37.13 -1.83 8.36
N HIS A 97 -36.25 -2.83 8.32
CA HIS A 97 -35.72 -3.51 9.51
C HIS A 97 -34.27 -3.08 9.81
N ALA A 98 -34.10 -1.95 10.50
CA ALA A 98 -32.78 -1.34 10.79
C ALA A 98 -31.75 -2.31 11.39
N TYR A 99 -32.17 -3.16 12.35
CA TYR A 99 -31.26 -4.12 13.00
C TYR A 99 -30.73 -5.18 12.02
N GLU A 100 -31.59 -5.74 11.18
CA GLU A 100 -31.20 -6.74 10.18
C GLU A 100 -30.22 -6.14 9.17
N ILE A 101 -30.50 -4.93 8.69
CA ILE A 101 -29.62 -4.22 7.75
C ILE A 101 -28.27 -3.90 8.41
N ALA A 102 -28.26 -3.48 9.68
CA ALA A 102 -27.03 -3.20 10.41
C ALA A 102 -26.16 -4.47 10.55
N MET A 103 -26.76 -5.60 10.92
CA MET A 103 -26.04 -6.87 11.02
C MET A 103 -25.52 -7.35 9.66
N ARG A 104 -26.27 -7.17 8.57
CA ARG A 104 -25.80 -7.50 7.21
C ARG A 104 -24.65 -6.60 6.77
N PHE A 105 -24.68 -5.32 7.11
CA PHE A 105 -23.58 -4.38 6.86
C PHE A 105 -22.32 -4.82 7.59
N VAL A 106 -22.44 -5.04 8.91
CA VAL A 106 -21.32 -5.49 9.76
C VAL A 106 -20.74 -6.80 9.24
N ARG A 107 -21.60 -7.75 8.86
CA ARG A 107 -21.15 -9.01 8.27
C ARG A 107 -20.40 -8.81 6.96
N TYR A 108 -20.84 -7.91 6.09
CA TYR A 108 -20.09 -7.57 4.88
C TYR A 108 -18.70 -7.02 5.21
N GLU A 109 -18.60 -6.12 6.20
CA GLU A 109 -17.32 -5.57 6.63
C GLU A 109 -16.37 -6.65 7.18
N LEU A 110 -16.90 -7.65 7.86
CA LEU A 110 -16.11 -8.71 8.50
C LEU A 110 -15.80 -9.90 7.58
N GLU A 111 -16.70 -10.25 6.67
CA GLU A 111 -16.61 -11.50 5.89
C GLU A 111 -16.57 -11.26 4.37
N GLY A 112 -16.81 -10.03 3.93
CA GLY A 112 -16.90 -9.67 2.53
C GLY A 112 -18.25 -10.04 1.90
N PRO A 113 -18.35 -9.92 0.56
CA PRO A 113 -19.55 -10.28 -0.18
C PRO A 113 -19.94 -11.75 0.05
N GLN A 114 -21.21 -12.00 0.36
CA GLN A 114 -21.71 -13.35 0.68
C GLN A 114 -22.53 -13.96 -0.47
N SER A 115 -23.03 -13.14 -1.41
CA SER A 115 -23.79 -13.59 -2.59
C SER A 115 -23.86 -12.50 -3.65
N ASP A 116 -24.09 -12.84 -4.92
CA ASP A 116 -24.23 -11.88 -6.04
C ASP A 116 -25.35 -10.82 -5.88
N LYS A 117 -26.21 -10.95 -4.86
CA LYS A 117 -27.21 -9.95 -4.44
C LYS A 117 -26.72 -9.13 -3.23
N ASP A 118 -25.44 -8.75 -3.25
CA ASP A 118 -24.84 -8.05 -2.12
C ASP A 118 -25.54 -6.73 -1.80
N LEU A 119 -25.58 -6.43 -0.50
CA LEU A 119 -26.16 -5.23 0.08
C LEU A 119 -25.42 -3.96 -0.40
N MET A 120 -24.12 -4.08 -0.67
CA MET A 120 -23.23 -2.93 -0.82
C MET A 120 -23.42 -2.10 -2.09
N PRO A 121 -23.60 -2.65 -3.30
CA PRO A 121 -23.88 -1.84 -4.48
C PRO A 121 -25.12 -0.93 -4.35
N TYR A 122 -26.09 -1.34 -3.55
CA TYR A 122 -27.30 -0.56 -3.29
C TYR A 122 -27.12 0.40 -2.13
N LEU A 123 -26.47 -0.02 -1.04
CA LEU A 123 -26.09 0.89 0.03
C LEU A 123 -25.20 2.00 -0.49
N GLN A 124 -24.28 1.71 -1.42
CA GLN A 124 -23.40 2.69 -2.03
C GLN A 124 -24.20 3.86 -2.64
N LYS A 125 -25.33 3.58 -3.31
CA LYS A 125 -26.21 4.64 -3.84
C LYS A 125 -26.76 5.56 -2.75
N TYR A 126 -27.03 5.02 -1.57
CA TYR A 126 -27.45 5.81 -0.40
C TYR A 126 -26.27 6.53 0.26
N LEU A 127 -25.09 5.90 0.29
CA LEU A 127 -23.86 6.48 0.83
C LEU A 127 -23.35 7.66 -0.01
N ASP A 128 -23.59 7.62 -1.33
CA ASP A 128 -23.24 8.71 -2.26
C ASP A 128 -24.05 9.99 -2.01
N VAL A 129 -25.16 9.92 -1.25
CA VAL A 129 -26.01 11.07 -0.89
C VAL A 129 -25.83 11.40 0.60
N HIS A 130 -25.02 12.42 0.91
CA HIS A 130 -24.60 12.77 2.27
C HIS A 130 -25.75 12.85 3.30
N GLU A 131 -26.85 13.54 2.98
CA GLU A 131 -28.00 13.69 3.88
C GLU A 131 -28.70 12.34 4.15
N SER A 132 -28.83 11.51 3.13
CA SER A 132 -29.44 10.18 3.24
C SER A 132 -28.57 9.21 4.04
N ALA A 133 -27.25 9.28 3.87
CA ALA A 133 -26.29 8.49 4.62
C ALA A 133 -26.34 8.80 6.13
N ALA A 134 -26.47 10.08 6.50
CA ALA A 134 -26.50 10.48 7.91
C ALA A 134 -27.72 9.94 8.67
N GLY A 135 -28.90 9.94 8.06
CA GLY A 135 -30.13 9.36 8.62
C GLY A 135 -30.03 7.85 8.78
N LEU A 136 -29.59 7.16 7.71
CA LEU A 136 -29.40 5.71 7.71
C LEU A 136 -28.46 5.26 8.84
N PHE A 137 -27.27 5.84 8.97
CA PHE A 137 -26.32 5.40 9.99
C PHE A 137 -26.81 5.64 11.42
N LYS A 138 -27.63 6.68 11.66
CA LYS A 138 -28.27 6.88 12.98
C LYS A 138 -29.28 5.78 13.28
N ASP A 139 -30.05 5.35 12.29
CA ASP A 139 -31.03 4.27 12.43
C ASP A 139 -30.34 2.92 12.70
N LEU A 140 -29.27 2.63 11.95
CA LEU A 140 -28.47 1.41 12.13
C LEU A 140 -27.74 1.39 13.49
N ASP A 141 -27.09 2.49 13.89
CA ASP A 141 -26.41 2.62 15.19
C ASP A 141 -27.41 2.49 16.35
N SER A 142 -28.57 3.16 16.27
CA SER A 142 -29.63 3.05 17.29
C SER A 142 -30.12 1.60 17.42
N ALA A 143 -30.31 0.90 16.29
CA ALA A 143 -30.73 -0.48 16.32
C ALA A 143 -29.69 -1.39 17.01
N LEU A 144 -28.40 -1.25 16.69
CA LEU A 144 -27.35 -2.05 17.34
C LEU A 144 -27.25 -1.75 18.84
N ARG A 145 -27.33 -0.47 19.24
CA ARG A 145 -27.32 -0.07 20.65
C ARG A 145 -28.53 -0.58 21.42
N PHE A 146 -29.74 -0.47 20.85
CA PHE A 146 -30.97 -0.99 21.46
C PHE A 146 -30.86 -2.50 21.75
N HIS A 147 -30.27 -3.24 20.81
CA HIS A 147 -30.00 -4.68 20.93
C HIS A 147 -28.68 -5.03 21.64
N LYS A 148 -28.01 -4.04 22.24
CA LYS A 148 -26.76 -4.19 23.03
C LYS A 148 -25.60 -4.86 22.26
N GLN A 149 -25.52 -4.63 20.95
CA GLN A 149 -24.44 -5.13 20.08
C GLN A 149 -23.25 -4.16 20.05
N GLU A 150 -22.49 -4.12 21.14
CA GLU A 150 -21.43 -3.12 21.33
C GLU A 150 -20.29 -3.24 20.30
N TYR A 151 -19.85 -4.46 19.98
CA TYR A 151 -18.77 -4.69 19.03
C TYR A 151 -19.18 -4.25 17.61
N GLU A 152 -20.36 -4.67 17.18
CA GLU A 152 -20.94 -4.38 15.88
C GLU A 152 -21.19 -2.88 15.70
N THR A 153 -21.56 -2.18 16.79
CA THR A 153 -21.71 -0.73 16.80
C THR A 153 -20.40 -0.03 16.43
N GLU A 154 -19.26 -0.51 16.96
CA GLU A 154 -17.95 0.06 16.69
C GLU A 154 -17.41 -0.32 15.31
N VAL A 155 -17.74 -1.53 14.81
CA VAL A 155 -17.49 -1.91 13.41
C VAL A 155 -18.25 -0.96 12.47
N LEU A 156 -19.54 -0.70 12.73
CA LEU A 156 -20.35 0.20 11.93
C LEU A 156 -19.80 1.64 11.93
N LEU A 157 -19.37 2.14 13.08
CA LEU A 157 -18.76 3.47 13.20
C LEU A 157 -17.50 3.61 12.33
N LEU A 158 -16.57 2.67 12.45
CA LEU A 158 -15.33 2.70 11.67
C LEU A 158 -15.61 2.52 10.18
N ALA A 159 -16.51 1.60 9.81
CA ALA A 159 -16.89 1.40 8.43
C ALA A 159 -17.50 2.67 7.83
N ARG A 160 -18.39 3.34 8.55
CA ARG A 160 -18.93 4.65 8.16
C ARG A 160 -17.82 5.64 7.84
N LEU A 161 -16.87 5.82 8.76
CA LEU A 161 -15.75 6.75 8.57
C LEU A 161 -14.91 6.38 7.33
N MET A 162 -14.65 5.09 7.12
CA MET A 162 -13.88 4.60 5.96
C MET A 162 -14.63 4.74 4.63
N HIS A 163 -15.97 4.60 4.63
CA HIS A 163 -16.81 4.69 3.43
C HIS A 163 -17.31 6.12 3.12
N MET A 164 -17.21 7.07 4.06
CA MET A 164 -17.60 8.48 3.83
C MET A 164 -16.67 9.25 2.90
N TYR A 165 -15.54 8.66 2.49
CA TYR A 165 -14.52 9.27 1.62
C TYR A 165 -15.03 9.79 0.25
N PRO A 166 -15.96 9.10 -0.47
CA PRO A 166 -16.34 9.50 -1.84
C PRO A 166 -17.49 10.52 -1.98
N GLY A 167 -18.24 10.83 -0.90
CA GLY A 167 -19.59 11.42 -1.01
C GLY A 167 -19.78 12.86 -0.51
N LEU A 168 -18.71 13.63 -0.31
CA LEU A 168 -18.80 14.87 0.47
C LEU A 168 -19.09 16.11 -0.39
N PRO A 169 -19.86 17.08 0.15
CA PRO A 169 -20.13 18.34 -0.51
C PRO A 169 -18.82 19.10 -0.77
N LYS A 170 -18.84 19.97 -1.78
CA LYS A 170 -17.74 20.88 -2.13
C LYS A 170 -17.47 21.83 -0.95
N VAL A 171 -16.65 21.41 0.01
CA VAL A 171 -16.05 22.30 1.01
C VAL A 171 -14.93 23.07 0.32
N ASP A 172 -14.74 24.34 0.70
CA ASP A 172 -13.68 25.20 0.12
C ASP A 172 -12.27 24.62 0.32
N ASP A 173 -12.07 23.82 1.38
CA ASP A 173 -10.89 22.97 1.59
C ASP A 173 -11.29 21.60 2.20
N PRO A 174 -11.39 20.53 1.40
CA PRO A 174 -11.70 19.19 1.91
C PRO A 174 -10.50 18.51 2.58
N SER A 175 -9.31 19.12 2.63
CA SER A 175 -8.13 18.59 3.34
C SER A 175 -8.42 18.36 4.82
N ASP A 176 -8.98 19.37 5.48
CA ASP A 176 -9.29 19.32 6.91
C ASP A 176 -10.30 18.22 7.23
N PHE A 177 -11.25 17.98 6.31
CA PHE A 177 -12.22 16.91 6.46
C PHE A 177 -11.57 15.52 6.31
N HIS A 178 -10.74 15.30 5.28
CA HIS A 178 -10.03 14.04 5.15
C HIS A 178 -9.15 13.78 6.37
N ARG A 179 -8.44 14.82 6.87
CA ARG A 179 -7.63 14.76 8.08
C ARG A 179 -8.48 14.35 9.28
N TYR A 180 -9.63 14.98 9.46
CA TYR A 180 -10.60 14.64 10.51
C TYR A 180 -11.04 13.16 10.43
N ILE A 181 -11.39 12.67 9.24
CA ILE A 181 -11.80 11.27 9.06
C ILE A 181 -10.66 10.31 9.36
N ASN A 182 -9.46 10.55 8.83
CA ASN A 182 -8.31 9.67 9.06
C ASN A 182 -7.90 9.64 10.55
N MET A 183 -7.90 10.80 11.22
CA MET A 183 -7.70 10.89 12.66
C MET A 183 -8.80 10.16 13.43
N GLY A 184 -10.05 10.28 12.99
CA GLY A 184 -11.19 9.56 13.56
C GLY A 184 -11.05 8.04 13.45
N VAL A 185 -10.68 7.51 12.28
CA VAL A 185 -10.41 6.08 12.09
C VAL A 185 -9.23 5.65 12.98
N THR A 186 -8.15 6.42 13.01
CA THR A 186 -6.97 6.13 13.83
C THR A 186 -7.28 6.04 15.32
N ALA A 187 -7.93 7.07 15.87
CA ALA A 187 -8.21 7.18 17.30
C ALA A 187 -9.21 6.11 17.74
N ASN A 188 -10.28 5.91 16.97
CA ASN A 188 -11.29 4.90 17.28
C ASN A 188 -10.76 3.47 17.11
N ALA A 189 -9.91 3.20 16.12
CA ALA A 189 -9.26 1.89 15.98
C ALA A 189 -8.35 1.59 17.20
N ALA A 190 -7.55 2.57 17.64
CA ALA A 190 -6.70 2.40 18.81
C ALA A 190 -7.50 2.14 20.10
N TYR A 191 -8.60 2.88 20.32
CA TYR A 191 -9.53 2.63 21.42
C TYR A 191 -10.18 1.23 21.32
N CYS A 192 -10.65 0.83 20.14
CA CYS A 192 -11.30 -0.46 19.98
C CYS A 192 -10.32 -1.63 20.17
N ILE A 193 -9.05 -1.49 19.75
CA ILE A 193 -8.01 -2.50 20.01
C ILE A 193 -7.75 -2.67 21.51
N SER A 194 -7.83 -1.61 22.33
CA SER A 194 -7.63 -1.75 23.77
C SER A 194 -8.79 -2.48 24.46
N ARG A 195 -10.00 -2.38 23.91
CA ARG A 195 -11.21 -3.06 24.42
C ARG A 195 -11.39 -4.48 23.87
N TRP A 196 -11.02 -4.69 22.60
CA TRP A 196 -11.17 -5.95 21.87
C TRP A 196 -9.88 -6.29 21.09
N PRO A 197 -8.78 -6.59 21.80
CA PRO A 197 -7.48 -6.86 21.16
C PRO A 197 -7.51 -8.08 20.25
N GLU A 198 -8.43 -9.02 20.49
CA GLU A 198 -8.62 -10.24 19.72
C GLU A 198 -9.40 -10.05 18.42
N LYS A 199 -9.92 -8.85 18.13
CA LYS A 199 -10.76 -8.59 16.96
C LYS A 199 -9.98 -8.03 15.78
N ALA A 200 -9.84 -8.80 14.71
CA ALA A 200 -9.01 -8.45 13.55
C ALA A 200 -9.46 -7.16 12.82
N TYR A 201 -10.75 -6.82 12.85
CA TYR A 201 -11.28 -5.65 12.16
C TYR A 201 -10.65 -4.32 12.63
N PHE A 202 -10.41 -4.18 13.93
CA PHE A 202 -9.84 -2.95 14.47
C PHE A 202 -8.35 -2.80 14.13
N HIS A 203 -7.64 -3.92 14.02
CA HIS A 203 -6.27 -3.92 13.49
C HIS A 203 -6.24 -3.60 11.99
N TYR A 204 -7.21 -4.07 11.21
CA TYR A 204 -7.40 -3.66 9.82
C TYR A 204 -7.57 -2.13 9.72
N ALA A 205 -8.50 -1.55 10.48
CA ALA A 205 -8.72 -0.10 10.51
C ALA A 205 -7.45 0.67 10.92
N LYS A 206 -6.67 0.13 11.87
CA LYS A 206 -5.37 0.70 12.26
C LYS A 206 -4.36 0.66 11.12
N VAL A 207 -4.24 -0.46 10.39
CA VAL A 207 -3.33 -0.54 9.23
C VAL A 207 -3.78 0.42 8.12
N LYS A 208 -5.08 0.50 7.80
CA LYS A 208 -5.62 1.37 6.76
C LYS A 208 -5.37 2.86 7.01
N SER A 209 -5.44 3.29 8.27
CA SER A 209 -5.34 4.70 8.65
C SER A 209 -3.91 5.19 8.85
N GLN A 210 -2.92 4.31 8.78
CA GLN A 210 -1.55 4.58 9.21
C GLN A 210 -0.51 4.26 8.14
N THR A 211 0.68 4.85 8.26
CA THR A 211 1.81 4.51 7.40
C THR A 211 3.06 4.34 8.24
N GLY A 212 3.88 3.35 7.92
CA GLY A 212 5.09 3.01 8.67
C GLY A 212 5.44 1.54 8.52
N THR A 213 6.71 1.19 8.69
CA THR A 213 7.19 -0.19 8.58
C THR A 213 6.79 -1.06 9.77
N GLU A 214 6.54 -0.45 10.92
CA GLU A 214 6.01 -1.09 12.13
C GLU A 214 4.64 -1.72 11.90
N TYR A 215 3.82 -1.19 10.98
CA TYR A 215 2.50 -1.76 10.69
C TYR A 215 2.55 -3.12 9.99
N ALA A 216 3.72 -3.53 9.48
CA ALA A 216 3.91 -4.88 8.99
C ALA A 216 3.77 -5.93 10.11
N THR A 217 4.23 -5.63 11.34
CA THR A 217 4.08 -6.55 12.47
C THR A 217 2.63 -6.59 12.95
N VAL A 218 1.95 -5.43 12.98
CA VAL A 218 0.52 -5.31 13.29
C VAL A 218 -0.31 -6.15 12.32
N ALA A 219 -0.10 -5.98 11.01
CA ALA A 219 -0.80 -6.74 9.98
C ALA A 219 -0.55 -8.26 10.11
N ALA A 220 0.70 -8.66 10.33
CA ALA A 220 1.06 -10.07 10.51
C ALA A 220 0.47 -10.70 11.78
N ALA A 221 0.34 -9.93 12.86
CA ALA A 221 -0.33 -10.37 14.09
C ALA A 221 -1.84 -10.48 13.89
N ALA A 222 -2.46 -9.45 13.31
CA ALA A 222 -3.89 -9.42 13.02
C ALA A 222 -4.34 -10.56 12.11
N ALA A 223 -3.54 -10.90 11.09
CA ALA A 223 -3.81 -12.01 10.18
C ALA A 223 -3.79 -13.40 10.86
N LYS A 224 -3.29 -13.51 12.09
CA LYS A 224 -3.24 -14.75 12.88
C LYS A 224 -4.37 -14.82 13.92
N LEU A 225 -5.17 -13.77 14.06
CA LEU A 225 -6.27 -13.76 15.03
C LEU A 225 -7.36 -14.76 14.59
N PRO A 226 -8.04 -15.44 15.55
CA PRO A 226 -9.03 -16.46 15.24
C PRO A 226 -10.24 -15.94 14.45
N ASP A 227 -10.58 -14.66 14.60
CA ASP A 227 -11.72 -14.01 13.94
C ASP A 227 -11.35 -13.35 12.61
N CYS A 228 -10.07 -13.44 12.18
CA CYS A 228 -9.61 -12.88 10.93
C CYS A 228 -10.11 -13.72 9.76
N SER A 229 -11.19 -13.27 9.14
CA SER A 229 -11.73 -13.91 7.94
C SER A 229 -10.73 -13.83 6.77
N PRO A 230 -10.87 -14.71 5.76
CA PRO A 230 -10.08 -14.60 4.53
C PRO A 230 -10.21 -13.22 3.86
N TYR A 231 -11.40 -12.63 3.92
CA TYR A 231 -11.67 -11.28 3.41
C TYR A 231 -10.90 -10.20 4.17
N LEU A 232 -10.94 -10.21 5.50
CA LEU A 232 -10.18 -9.26 6.32
C LEU A 232 -8.69 -9.44 6.12
N SER A 233 -8.21 -10.68 6.05
CA SER A 233 -6.80 -10.96 5.72
C SER A 233 -6.41 -10.32 4.39
N ALA A 234 -7.23 -10.48 3.34
CA ALA A 234 -7.00 -9.86 2.04
C ALA A 234 -6.94 -8.32 2.14
N LYS A 235 -7.88 -7.69 2.85
CA LYS A 235 -7.92 -6.23 3.06
C LYS A 235 -6.70 -5.72 3.84
N ILE A 236 -6.30 -6.41 4.92
CA ILE A 236 -5.12 -6.05 5.72
C ILE A 236 -3.86 -6.01 4.86
N PHE A 237 -3.62 -7.06 4.06
CA PHE A 237 -2.40 -7.14 3.24
C PHE A 237 -2.44 -6.22 2.03
N TYR A 238 -3.63 -5.94 1.48
CA TYR A 238 -3.81 -4.91 0.46
C TYR A 238 -3.36 -3.53 0.97
N GLU A 239 -3.88 -3.08 2.12
CA GLU A 239 -3.50 -1.80 2.72
C GLU A 239 -2.02 -1.77 3.13
N LEU A 240 -1.50 -2.88 3.66
CA LEU A 240 -0.09 -2.98 4.02
C LEU A 240 0.84 -2.75 2.81
N VAL A 241 0.49 -3.29 1.63
CA VAL A 241 1.26 -3.07 0.40
C VAL A 241 1.29 -1.59 0.03
N ILE A 242 0.14 -0.92 0.08
CA ILE A 242 0.02 0.51 -0.21
C ILE A 242 0.90 1.31 0.76
N ASN A 243 0.81 1.02 2.05
CA ASN A 243 1.57 1.71 3.09
C ASN A 243 3.08 1.54 2.89
N LEU A 244 3.56 0.31 2.72
CA LEU A 244 4.98 0.02 2.57
C LEU A 244 5.54 0.61 1.28
N LEU A 245 4.80 0.53 0.17
CA LEU A 245 5.23 1.08 -1.11
C LEU A 245 5.27 2.61 -1.05
N GLY A 246 4.23 3.24 -0.49
CA GLY A 246 4.16 4.68 -0.31
C GLY A 246 5.33 5.19 0.54
N TYR A 247 5.55 4.57 1.70
CA TYR A 247 6.65 4.89 2.60
C TYR A 247 8.03 4.69 1.95
N GLY A 248 8.21 3.59 1.22
CA GLY A 248 9.46 3.30 0.52
C GLY A 248 9.78 4.34 -0.57
N ILE A 249 8.79 4.72 -1.38
CA ILE A 249 8.94 5.74 -2.42
C ILE A 249 9.31 7.08 -1.80
N VAL A 250 8.58 7.51 -0.76
CA VAL A 250 8.82 8.78 -0.07
C VAL A 250 10.21 8.78 0.57
N SER A 251 10.56 7.73 1.30
CA SER A 251 11.89 7.55 1.91
C SER A 251 13.02 7.69 0.89
N MET A 252 12.88 7.08 -0.29
CA MET A 252 13.91 7.17 -1.34
C MET A 252 13.90 8.49 -2.10
N SER A 253 12.84 9.28 -2.01
CA SER A 253 12.74 10.59 -2.67
C SER A 253 13.25 11.75 -1.80
N MET A 254 12.99 11.70 -0.48
CA MET A 254 13.06 12.84 0.46
C MET A 254 14.09 12.70 1.59
N ARG A 255 14.71 11.53 1.82
CA ARG A 255 15.56 11.29 3.01
C ARG A 255 16.60 12.42 3.26
N PRO A 256 16.51 13.16 4.39
CA PRO A 256 17.34 14.35 4.65
C PRO A 256 18.69 14.07 5.33
N GLY A 257 18.90 12.88 5.91
CA GLY A 257 20.06 12.55 6.75
C GLY A 257 21.28 11.93 6.05
N LEU A 258 21.23 11.81 4.73
CA LEU A 258 22.33 11.35 3.90
C LEU A 258 22.70 12.56 3.02
N ASN A 259 23.89 13.14 3.19
CA ASN A 259 24.39 14.40 2.60
C ASN A 259 23.87 14.72 1.18
N ARG A 260 22.65 15.27 1.04
CA ARG A 260 21.91 15.81 -0.15
C ARG A 260 22.06 15.14 -1.54
N TRP A 261 22.87 14.08 -1.68
CA TRP A 261 23.47 13.52 -2.90
C TRP A 261 23.86 12.04 -2.72
N GLU A 262 23.42 11.44 -1.63
CA GLU A 262 23.61 10.02 -1.36
C GLU A 262 22.53 9.25 -2.12
N TRP A 263 22.93 8.77 -3.29
CA TRP A 263 22.11 7.87 -4.09
C TRP A 263 21.87 6.60 -3.27
N PRO A 264 20.62 6.11 -3.16
CA PRO A 264 20.36 4.89 -2.43
C PRO A 264 21.14 3.77 -3.12
N ASP A 265 22.08 3.16 -2.39
CA ASP A 265 22.76 1.97 -2.86
C ASP A 265 21.75 0.81 -3.02
N THR A 266 22.16 -0.27 -3.70
CA THR A 266 21.33 -1.47 -3.85
C THR A 266 20.83 -2.03 -2.52
N LYS A 267 21.58 -1.78 -1.42
CA LYS A 267 21.21 -2.14 -0.05
C LYS A 267 20.01 -1.33 0.44
N SER A 268 19.98 -0.02 0.21
CA SER A 268 18.86 0.86 0.53
C SER A 268 17.61 0.52 -0.28
N ALA A 269 17.77 0.26 -1.59
CA ALA A 269 16.68 -0.22 -2.44
C ALA A 269 16.08 -1.53 -1.90
N SER A 270 16.95 -2.49 -1.55
CA SER A 270 16.55 -3.76 -0.95
C SER A 270 15.83 -3.57 0.39
N LEU A 271 16.25 -2.61 1.21
CA LEU A 271 15.65 -2.37 2.53
C LEU A 271 14.18 -1.95 2.43
N PHE A 272 13.85 -1.03 1.51
CA PHE A 272 12.48 -0.51 1.39
C PHE A 272 11.59 -1.33 0.46
N PHE A 273 12.13 -1.84 -0.65
CA PHE A 273 11.30 -2.50 -1.67
C PHE A 273 11.21 -4.02 -1.51
N SER A 274 12.15 -4.69 -0.83
CA SER A 274 12.01 -6.15 -0.59
C SER A 274 10.80 -6.50 0.28
N PRO A 275 10.50 -5.77 1.38
CA PRO A 275 9.28 -5.99 2.15
C PRO A 275 8.03 -5.82 1.28
N VAL A 276 7.99 -4.79 0.43
CA VAL A 276 6.89 -4.55 -0.51
C VAL A 276 6.69 -5.73 -1.45
N GLN A 277 7.76 -6.23 -2.08
CA GLN A 277 7.69 -7.37 -2.99
C GLN A 277 7.18 -8.64 -2.32
N ASN A 278 7.61 -8.90 -1.08
CA ASN A 278 7.10 -10.03 -0.30
C ASN A 278 5.60 -9.90 -0.01
N GLN A 279 5.17 -8.72 0.42
CA GLN A 279 3.75 -8.50 0.74
C GLN A 279 2.86 -8.44 -0.50
N LEU A 280 3.38 -8.02 -1.66
CA LEU A 280 2.67 -8.07 -2.93
C LEU A 280 2.29 -9.50 -3.32
N ILE A 281 3.18 -10.48 -3.12
CA ILE A 281 2.89 -11.90 -3.38
C ILE A 281 1.77 -12.37 -2.44
N VAL A 282 1.93 -12.09 -1.14
CA VAL A 282 0.97 -12.42 -0.09
C VAL A 282 -0.42 -11.84 -0.36
N ALA A 283 -0.50 -10.56 -0.74
CA ALA A 283 -1.75 -9.89 -1.06
C ALA A 283 -2.38 -10.42 -2.37
N SER A 284 -1.57 -10.63 -3.41
CA SER A 284 -2.05 -11.10 -4.72
C SER A 284 -2.60 -12.53 -4.68
N ASP A 285 -2.13 -13.36 -3.76
CA ASP A 285 -2.67 -14.72 -3.55
C ASP A 285 -4.02 -14.72 -2.80
N ARG A 286 -4.34 -13.62 -2.09
CA ARG A 286 -5.56 -13.47 -1.30
C ARG A 286 -6.66 -12.70 -2.01
N VAL A 287 -6.28 -11.82 -2.93
CA VAL A 287 -7.19 -10.94 -3.66
C VAL A 287 -7.48 -11.52 -5.04
N GLY A 288 -8.75 -11.51 -5.44
CA GLY A 288 -9.15 -11.96 -6.78
C GLY A 288 -8.50 -11.10 -7.87
N ARG A 289 -7.83 -11.73 -8.84
CA ARG A 289 -7.10 -11.00 -9.90
C ARG A 289 -7.97 -10.07 -10.73
N GLU A 290 -9.24 -10.43 -10.92
CA GLU A 290 -10.21 -9.65 -11.67
C GLU A 290 -10.87 -8.56 -10.82
N SER A 291 -10.72 -8.57 -9.48
CA SER A 291 -11.25 -7.52 -8.62
C SER A 291 -10.51 -6.20 -8.83
N ALA A 292 -11.12 -5.08 -8.40
CA ALA A 292 -10.48 -3.78 -8.46
C ALA A 292 -9.15 -3.76 -7.69
N GLU A 293 -9.13 -4.33 -6.48
CA GLU A 293 -7.93 -4.45 -5.66
C GLU A 293 -6.86 -5.32 -6.32
N GLY A 294 -7.25 -6.43 -6.97
CA GLY A 294 -6.30 -7.30 -7.68
C GLY A 294 -5.63 -6.60 -8.85
N GLN A 295 -6.40 -5.82 -9.61
CA GLN A 295 -5.87 -5.00 -10.70
C GLN A 295 -4.99 -3.85 -10.19
N ILE A 296 -5.35 -3.22 -9.07
CA ILE A 296 -4.52 -2.20 -8.40
C ILE A 296 -3.20 -2.83 -7.91
N LEU A 297 -3.24 -3.99 -7.25
CA LEU A 297 -2.02 -4.70 -6.80
C LEU A 297 -1.08 -5.02 -7.95
N ALA A 298 -1.61 -5.40 -9.12
CA ALA A 298 -0.80 -5.60 -10.32
C ALA A 298 -0.09 -4.31 -10.78
N ILE A 299 -0.79 -3.17 -10.72
CA ILE A 299 -0.21 -1.85 -11.02
C ILE A 299 0.85 -1.47 -9.98
N LEU A 300 0.58 -1.65 -8.68
CA LEU A 300 1.54 -1.37 -7.59
C LEU A 300 2.77 -2.28 -7.68
N SER A 301 2.60 -3.54 -8.09
CA SER A 301 3.70 -4.46 -8.36
C SER A 301 4.58 -3.95 -9.50
N PHE A 302 3.97 -3.49 -10.59
CA PHE A 302 4.71 -2.90 -11.69
C PHE A 302 5.45 -1.62 -11.27
N ILE A 303 4.81 -0.73 -10.50
CA ILE A 303 5.46 0.45 -9.91
C ILE A 303 6.67 0.04 -9.08
N SER A 304 6.51 -0.94 -8.18
CA SER A 304 7.58 -1.43 -7.31
C SER A 304 8.78 -1.94 -8.12
N VAL A 305 8.55 -2.74 -9.17
CA VAL A 305 9.60 -3.25 -10.06
C VAL A 305 10.26 -2.14 -10.87
N LEU A 306 9.46 -1.25 -11.46
CA LEU A 306 9.94 -0.12 -12.27
C LEU A 306 10.84 0.80 -11.45
N LEU A 307 10.42 1.15 -10.24
CA LEU A 307 11.17 2.04 -9.36
C LEU A 307 12.38 1.34 -8.76
N SER A 308 12.25 0.13 -8.22
CA SER A 308 13.37 -0.55 -7.55
C SER A 308 14.45 -1.05 -8.51
N GLY A 309 14.08 -1.59 -9.67
CA GLY A 309 15.03 -2.19 -10.61
C GLY A 309 15.47 -1.29 -11.77
N GLY A 310 14.63 -0.35 -12.22
CA GLY A 310 15.01 0.64 -13.23
C GLY A 310 15.43 0.05 -14.60
N PRO A 311 16.14 0.83 -15.44
CA PRO A 311 16.45 0.46 -16.83
C PRO A 311 17.39 -0.76 -16.97
N ASP A 312 18.04 -1.21 -15.91
CA ASP A 312 18.97 -2.34 -15.93
C ASP A 312 18.27 -3.72 -15.84
N LEU A 313 16.95 -3.75 -15.61
CA LEU A 313 16.16 -4.98 -15.61
C LEU A 313 16.01 -5.62 -17.01
N GLY A 314 16.39 -4.88 -18.07
CA GLY A 314 16.24 -5.30 -19.46
C GLY A 314 14.84 -5.03 -20.01
N THR A 315 14.76 -4.92 -21.33
CA THR A 315 13.54 -4.50 -22.05
C THR A 315 12.35 -5.41 -21.76
N ASP A 316 12.54 -6.74 -21.72
CA ASP A 316 11.44 -7.69 -21.53
C ASP A 316 10.73 -7.54 -20.18
N MET A 317 11.49 -7.22 -19.12
CA MET A 317 10.96 -7.08 -17.76
C MET A 317 10.15 -5.80 -17.56
N LEU A 318 10.43 -4.75 -18.34
CA LEU A 318 9.74 -3.46 -18.25
C LEU A 318 8.69 -3.27 -19.34
N GLU A 319 8.96 -3.70 -20.58
CA GLU A 319 8.03 -3.56 -21.71
C GLU A 319 7.03 -4.70 -21.78
N GLY A 320 7.40 -5.92 -21.38
CA GLY A 320 6.54 -7.10 -21.43
C GLY A 320 5.23 -6.95 -20.63
N PRO A 321 5.25 -6.42 -19.39
CA PRO A 321 4.04 -6.21 -18.60
C PRO A 321 3.11 -5.09 -19.12
N ILE A 322 3.59 -4.17 -19.96
CA ILE A 322 2.86 -2.94 -20.33
C ILE A 322 1.46 -3.20 -20.93
N PRO A 323 1.24 -4.18 -21.84
CA PRO A 323 -0.09 -4.46 -22.37
C PRO A 323 -1.08 -4.85 -21.27
N SER A 324 -0.68 -5.70 -20.33
CA SER A 324 -1.52 -6.11 -19.20
C SER A 324 -1.78 -4.94 -18.24
N ILE A 325 -0.80 -4.07 -18.00
CA ILE A 325 -1.02 -2.85 -17.19
C ILE A 325 -2.03 -1.91 -17.86
N ARG A 326 -1.99 -1.78 -19.19
CA ARG A 326 -2.99 -0.99 -19.93
C ARG A 326 -4.39 -1.59 -19.80
N GLU A 327 -4.52 -2.90 -19.92
CA GLU A 327 -5.78 -3.61 -19.76
C GLU A 327 -6.35 -3.41 -18.35
N ASN A 328 -5.53 -3.58 -17.30
CA ASN A 328 -5.95 -3.32 -15.92
C ASN A 328 -6.45 -1.87 -15.72
N LEU A 329 -5.75 -0.88 -16.28
CA LEU A 329 -6.20 0.53 -16.21
C LEU A 329 -7.55 0.74 -16.91
N GLN A 330 -7.78 0.07 -18.06
CA GLN A 330 -9.05 0.14 -18.78
C GLN A 330 -10.19 -0.53 -18.02
N ASN A 331 -9.94 -1.70 -17.46
CA ASN A 331 -10.90 -2.45 -16.66
C ASN A 331 -11.30 -1.68 -15.39
N LEU A 332 -10.34 -1.09 -14.68
CA LEU A 332 -10.60 -0.23 -13.52
C LEU A 332 -11.47 0.99 -13.87
N ASN A 333 -11.28 1.58 -15.06
CA ASN A 333 -12.14 2.66 -15.54
C ASN A 333 -13.54 2.17 -15.88
N ALA A 334 -13.67 0.99 -16.51
CA ALA A 334 -14.98 0.37 -16.80
C ALA A 334 -15.75 0.04 -15.51
N MET A 335 -15.03 -0.37 -14.45
CA MET A 335 -15.57 -0.60 -13.11
C MET A 335 -15.95 0.68 -12.36
N LYS A 336 -15.64 1.87 -12.89
CA LYS A 336 -15.78 3.17 -12.20
C LYS A 336 -15.09 3.18 -10.83
N CYS A 337 -13.98 2.47 -10.69
CA CYS A 337 -13.21 2.44 -9.45
C CYS A 337 -12.73 3.85 -9.11
N SER A 338 -12.92 4.29 -7.86
CA SER A 338 -12.43 5.58 -7.35
C SER A 338 -11.13 5.47 -6.55
N GLU A 339 -10.68 4.26 -6.24
CA GLU A 339 -9.46 4.06 -5.45
C GLU A 339 -8.21 4.47 -6.24
N HIS A 340 -7.26 5.08 -5.53
CA HIS A 340 -5.92 5.45 -6.00
C HIS A 340 -5.89 6.06 -7.42
N GLN A 341 -6.82 6.96 -7.73
CA GLN A 341 -6.97 7.58 -9.06
C GLN A 341 -5.66 8.21 -9.54
N GLU A 342 -4.95 8.90 -8.67
CA GLU A 342 -3.72 9.62 -8.97
C GLU A 342 -2.58 8.67 -9.35
N ALA A 343 -2.45 7.55 -8.64
CA ALA A 343 -1.48 6.51 -8.98
C ALA A 343 -1.82 5.84 -10.33
N ARG A 344 -3.11 5.63 -10.61
CA ARG A 344 -3.56 5.08 -11.89
C ARG A 344 -3.31 6.04 -13.04
N HIS A 345 -3.60 7.33 -12.87
CA HIS A 345 -3.32 8.36 -13.88
C HIS A 345 -1.82 8.54 -14.12
N ALA A 346 -1.00 8.55 -13.05
CA ALA A 346 0.46 8.58 -13.17
C ALA A 346 0.98 7.39 -13.99
N MET A 347 0.41 6.20 -13.79
CA MET A 347 0.78 5.02 -14.57
C MET A 347 0.25 5.03 -16.01
N ALA A 348 -0.93 5.59 -16.24
CA ALA A 348 -1.44 5.82 -17.58
C ALA A 348 -0.50 6.76 -18.37
N ASP A 349 -0.05 7.86 -17.75
CA ASP A 349 0.92 8.79 -18.32
C ASP A 349 2.26 8.11 -18.64
N TYR A 350 2.79 7.32 -17.69
CA TYR A 350 4.02 6.56 -17.94
C TYR A 350 3.87 5.62 -19.14
N VAL A 351 2.81 4.80 -19.16
CA VAL A 351 2.54 3.86 -20.25
C VAL A 351 2.38 4.59 -21.58
N GLN A 352 1.67 5.71 -21.61
CA GLN A 352 1.43 6.48 -22.82
C GLN A 352 2.70 7.15 -23.34
N TYR A 353 3.49 7.77 -22.47
CA TYR A 353 4.53 8.70 -22.88
C TYR A 353 5.97 8.19 -22.76
N ARG A 354 6.22 7.01 -22.17
CA ARG A 354 7.59 6.49 -21.91
C ARG A 354 8.54 6.58 -23.10
N ARG A 355 8.11 6.15 -24.29
CA ARG A 355 8.96 6.14 -25.50
C ARG A 355 9.30 7.55 -25.97
N ARG A 356 8.30 8.44 -25.99
CA ARG A 356 8.48 9.85 -26.37
C ARG A 356 9.39 10.57 -25.38
N ALA A 357 9.20 10.32 -24.08
CA ALA A 357 10.06 10.86 -23.03
C ALA A 357 11.50 10.38 -23.15
N ALA A 358 11.72 9.08 -23.42
CA ALA A 358 13.05 8.50 -23.61
C ALA A 358 13.81 9.16 -24.77
N ILE A 359 13.13 9.41 -25.90
CA ILE A 359 13.73 10.08 -27.06
C ILE A 359 14.06 11.54 -26.71
N ARG A 360 13.06 12.27 -26.20
CA ARG A 360 13.16 13.71 -25.92
C ARG A 360 14.23 14.03 -24.87
N TRP A 361 14.34 13.21 -23.83
CA TRP A 361 15.24 13.42 -22.69
C TRP A 361 16.41 12.43 -22.68
N SER A 362 16.75 11.84 -23.83
CA SER A 362 17.84 10.87 -23.97
C SER A 362 19.18 11.40 -23.45
N THR A 363 19.52 12.65 -23.75
CA THR A 363 20.74 13.30 -23.26
C THR A 363 20.78 13.38 -21.74
N PHE A 364 19.67 13.74 -21.10
CA PHE A 364 19.53 13.79 -19.65
C PHE A 364 19.61 12.40 -19.01
N ILE A 365 18.87 11.42 -19.55
CA ILE A 365 18.87 10.03 -19.04
C ILE A 365 20.29 9.43 -19.11
N LEU A 366 21.00 9.65 -20.23
CA LEU A 366 22.38 9.22 -20.40
C LEU A 366 23.34 9.95 -19.46
N ALA A 367 23.13 11.26 -19.23
CA ALA A 367 23.95 12.03 -18.29
C ALA A 367 23.82 11.47 -16.86
N VAL A 368 22.60 11.20 -16.39
CA VAL A 368 22.37 10.60 -15.06
C VAL A 368 23.10 9.25 -14.95
N ARG A 369 23.02 8.40 -15.98
CA ARG A 369 23.71 7.10 -16.01
C ARG A 369 25.24 7.23 -15.92
N ARG A 370 25.82 8.26 -16.53
CA ARG A 370 27.27 8.51 -16.51
C ARG A 370 27.76 9.05 -15.17
N VAL A 371 26.94 9.83 -14.47
CA VAL A 371 27.30 10.44 -13.19
C VAL A 371 27.21 9.44 -12.04
N GLU A 372 26.42 8.38 -12.17
CA GLU A 372 26.16 7.42 -11.10
C GLU A 372 27.42 6.71 -10.54
N PRO A 373 28.37 6.20 -11.35
CA PRO A 373 29.61 5.60 -10.84
C PRO A 373 30.59 6.63 -10.26
N ALA A 374 30.72 7.81 -10.89
CA ALA A 374 31.61 8.88 -10.44
C ALA A 374 31.15 9.48 -9.11
N ALA A 375 29.83 9.63 -8.95
CA ALA A 375 29.24 9.98 -7.67
C ALA A 375 29.48 8.87 -6.64
N ALA A 376 29.51 7.58 -7.02
CA ALA A 376 29.71 6.46 -6.08
C ALA A 376 31.11 6.43 -5.47
N GLU A 377 32.12 6.73 -6.29
CA GLU A 377 33.49 6.81 -5.82
C GLU A 377 33.73 8.08 -5.00
N GLY A 378 33.18 9.23 -5.43
CA GLY A 378 33.20 10.46 -4.63
C GLY A 378 32.51 10.35 -3.28
N ARG A 379 31.53 9.44 -3.12
CA ARG A 379 30.85 9.12 -1.86
C ARG A 379 31.75 8.32 -0.91
N ARG A 380 32.48 7.31 -1.41
CA ARG A 380 33.40 6.49 -0.59
C ARG A 380 34.54 7.31 0.00
N LEU A 381 35.03 8.30 -0.75
CA LEU A 381 36.09 9.19 -0.29
C LEU A 381 35.62 10.08 0.88
N ARG A 382 34.48 10.76 0.72
CA ARG A 382 33.92 11.66 1.76
C ARG A 382 33.49 10.90 3.02
N ALA A 383 32.95 9.68 2.88
CA ALA A 383 32.60 8.84 4.03
C ALA A 383 33.85 8.42 4.82
N ARG A 384 34.97 8.11 4.14
CA ARG A 384 36.25 7.82 4.81
C ARG A 384 36.80 9.05 5.54
N GLU A 385 36.72 10.22 4.94
CA GLU A 385 37.14 11.49 5.56
C GLU A 385 36.27 11.83 6.78
N ALA A 386 34.95 11.67 6.69
CA ALA A 386 34.03 11.89 7.80
C ALA A 386 34.28 10.92 8.98
N LEU A 387 34.52 9.63 8.70
CA LEU A 387 34.90 8.64 9.72
C LEU A 387 36.25 8.97 10.38
N GLN A 388 37.24 9.40 9.59
CA GLN A 388 38.55 9.79 10.11
C GLN A 388 38.50 11.07 10.94
N SER A 389 37.53 11.95 10.67
CA SER A 389 37.35 13.22 11.39
C SER A 389 36.57 13.13 12.72
N GLY A 390 36.00 11.95 13.06
CA GLY A 390 35.30 11.74 14.32
C GLY A 390 33.94 12.46 14.45
N PHE A 391 33.33 12.91 13.34
CA PHE A 391 32.11 13.73 13.34
C PHE A 391 30.80 12.96 13.57
N LEU A 392 30.83 11.63 13.61
CA LEU A 392 29.64 10.79 13.89
C LEU A 392 29.75 10.14 15.27
N ARG A 393 29.19 10.81 16.27
CA ARG A 393 28.83 10.26 17.58
C ARG A 393 27.33 10.50 17.75
N THR A 394 26.51 9.46 17.62
CA THR A 394 25.71 8.84 18.69
C THR A 394 24.58 7.99 18.12
N GLU A 395 24.38 6.86 18.77
CA GLU A 395 23.35 5.83 18.61
C GLU A 395 21.93 6.37 18.50
N SER A 396 21.09 5.73 17.66
CA SER A 396 19.66 5.49 17.86
C SER A 396 18.98 5.10 16.54
N ARG A 397 18.27 3.95 16.54
CA ARG A 397 17.34 3.41 15.52
C ARG A 397 17.87 2.56 14.36
N GLU A 398 19.15 2.54 13.99
CA GLU A 398 19.61 1.64 12.90
C GLU A 398 19.84 0.18 13.32
N GLU A 399 20.21 -0.09 14.58
CA GLU A 399 20.49 -1.46 15.04
C GLU A 399 19.23 -2.32 15.19
N THR A 400 18.07 -1.72 15.47
CA THR A 400 16.80 -2.45 15.55
C THR A 400 16.33 -2.99 14.19
N TYR A 401 16.73 -2.35 13.09
CA TYR A 401 16.37 -2.80 11.72
C TYR A 401 17.28 -3.92 11.19
N LEU A 402 18.49 -4.05 11.71
CA LEU A 402 19.41 -5.14 11.31
C LEU A 402 19.08 -6.48 11.97
N ALA A 403 18.32 -6.48 13.07
CA ALA A 403 17.92 -7.69 13.80
C ALA A 403 16.78 -8.50 13.16
N LEU A 404 16.05 -7.96 12.16
CA LEU A 404 14.98 -8.69 11.45
C LEU A 404 15.50 -9.55 10.27
N GLY A 405 16.82 -9.67 10.12
CA GLY A 405 17.50 -10.30 8.98
C GLY A 405 17.73 -11.82 9.06
N GLU A 406 17.21 -12.51 10.07
CA GLU A 406 17.53 -13.91 10.35
C GLU A 406 16.35 -14.85 10.06
N ASN A 407 16.07 -15.05 8.77
CA ASN A 407 15.49 -16.31 8.30
C ASN A 407 16.34 -16.81 7.12
N ALA A 408 17.35 -17.60 7.45
CA ALA A 408 18.32 -18.15 6.49
C ALA A 408 17.65 -19.09 5.46
N GLU A 409 16.49 -19.65 5.79
CA GLU A 409 15.75 -20.60 4.94
C GLU A 409 15.02 -19.92 3.77
N ALA A 410 14.56 -18.67 3.94
CA ALA A 410 13.92 -17.89 2.86
C ALA A 410 14.95 -17.32 1.85
N LYS A 411 16.22 -17.13 2.26
CA LYS A 411 17.27 -16.54 1.41
C LYS A 411 17.70 -17.44 0.25
N GLY A 412 17.49 -18.75 0.35
CA GLY A 412 17.81 -19.71 -0.72
C GLY A 412 16.71 -19.84 -1.79
N ALA A 413 15.47 -19.45 -1.49
CA ALA A 413 14.33 -19.77 -2.34
C ALA A 413 14.14 -18.83 -3.55
N ILE A 414 14.75 -17.65 -3.56
CA ILE A 414 14.54 -16.62 -4.60
C ILE A 414 15.83 -16.06 -5.20
N ARG A 415 16.98 -16.73 -5.02
CA ARG A 415 18.27 -16.33 -5.62
C ARG A 415 18.79 -17.33 -6.64
N CYS A 416 19.38 -16.80 -7.71
CA CYS A 416 20.15 -17.60 -8.66
C CYS A 416 21.42 -18.12 -7.99
N ALA A 417 21.62 -19.44 -8.01
CA ALA A 417 22.76 -20.09 -7.37
C ALA A 417 24.13 -19.76 -8.01
N TRP A 418 24.14 -19.19 -9.22
CA TRP A 418 25.38 -18.75 -9.89
C TRP A 418 25.65 -17.26 -9.67
N CYS A 419 24.78 -16.41 -10.19
CA CYS A 419 25.02 -14.96 -10.24
C CYS A 419 24.48 -14.19 -9.02
N GLY A 420 23.86 -14.87 -8.06
CA GLY A 420 23.31 -14.25 -6.84
C GLY A 420 22.09 -13.33 -7.07
N ARG A 421 21.65 -13.12 -8.32
CA ARG A 421 20.51 -12.27 -8.67
C ARG A 421 19.21 -12.80 -8.07
N MET A 422 18.44 -11.93 -7.43
CA MET A 422 17.11 -12.23 -6.92
C MET A 422 16.07 -12.20 -8.05
N SER A 423 15.21 -13.22 -8.13
CA SER A 423 14.10 -13.26 -9.09
C SER A 423 13.03 -14.24 -8.63
N VAL A 424 11.78 -13.92 -8.92
CA VAL A 424 10.62 -14.80 -8.69
C VAL A 424 10.44 -15.83 -9.81
N ALA A 425 11.09 -15.65 -10.96
CA ALA A 425 11.00 -16.51 -12.15
C ALA A 425 12.24 -17.39 -12.34
N LEU A 426 12.83 -17.89 -11.24
CA LEU A 426 14.01 -18.75 -11.33
C LEU A 426 13.62 -20.19 -11.68
N ARG A 427 14.34 -20.78 -12.63
CA ARG A 427 14.17 -22.18 -13.05
C ARG A 427 14.92 -23.11 -12.10
N LYS A 428 14.27 -24.16 -11.62
CA LYS A 428 14.92 -25.19 -10.79
C LYS A 428 15.89 -26.03 -11.63
N CYS A 429 16.94 -26.56 -10.99
CA CYS A 429 17.78 -27.60 -11.60
C CYS A 429 16.91 -28.83 -11.90
N SER A 430 16.87 -29.28 -13.16
CA SER A 430 16.04 -30.42 -13.58
C SER A 430 16.41 -31.76 -12.94
N ARG A 431 17.58 -31.85 -12.29
CA ARG A 431 18.04 -33.08 -11.64
C ARG A 431 17.81 -33.07 -10.13
N CYS A 432 18.31 -32.06 -9.41
CA CYS A 432 18.20 -32.04 -7.94
C CYS A 432 17.03 -31.21 -7.41
N GLU A 433 16.47 -30.32 -8.22
CA GLU A 433 15.43 -29.34 -7.87
C GLU A 433 15.72 -28.37 -6.72
N LYS A 434 16.86 -28.52 -6.02
CA LYS A 434 17.25 -27.74 -4.83
C LYS A 434 17.78 -26.35 -5.15
N VAL A 435 18.49 -26.19 -6.26
CA VAL A 435 19.06 -24.90 -6.68
C VAL A 435 18.29 -24.30 -7.86
N LYS A 436 18.24 -22.97 -7.94
CA LYS A 436 17.49 -22.23 -8.97
C LYS A 436 18.38 -21.29 -9.77
N TYR A 437 18.02 -21.01 -11.00
CA TYR A 437 18.82 -20.22 -11.95
C TYR A 437 17.98 -19.21 -12.74
N CYS A 438 18.57 -18.06 -13.05
CA CYS A 438 17.93 -17.06 -13.93
C CYS A 438 17.69 -17.61 -15.34
N ASN A 439 18.61 -18.42 -15.86
CA ASN A 439 18.58 -18.98 -17.20
C ASN A 439 19.55 -20.17 -17.34
N ALA A 440 19.52 -20.83 -18.50
CA ALA A 440 20.38 -21.98 -18.83
C ALA A 440 21.89 -21.64 -18.86
N SER A 441 22.26 -20.37 -19.02
CA SER A 441 23.67 -19.95 -18.95
C SER A 441 24.19 -20.05 -17.52
N CYS A 442 23.45 -19.50 -16.56
CA CYS A 442 23.80 -19.58 -15.13
C CYS A 442 23.86 -21.03 -14.63
N GLN A 443 22.95 -21.89 -15.13
CA GLN A 443 22.98 -23.31 -14.80
C GLN A 443 24.26 -23.98 -15.31
N ARG A 444 24.65 -23.75 -16.57
CA ARG A 444 25.88 -24.33 -17.14
C ARG A 444 27.14 -23.86 -16.42
N SER A 445 27.22 -22.57 -16.07
CA SER A 445 28.37 -22.05 -15.32
C SER A 445 28.47 -22.64 -13.92
N HIS A 446 27.37 -22.68 -13.15
CA HIS A 446 27.36 -23.33 -11.84
C HIS A 446 27.61 -24.84 -11.92
N TRP A 447 27.18 -25.48 -13.02
CA TRP A 447 27.44 -26.91 -13.27
C TRP A 447 28.92 -27.22 -13.35
N VAL A 448 29.68 -26.41 -14.10
CA VAL A 448 31.13 -26.54 -14.26
C VAL A 448 31.89 -26.16 -12.99
N ASP A 449 31.40 -25.14 -12.26
CA ASP A 449 32.04 -24.61 -11.05
C ASP A 449 31.98 -25.55 -9.84
N GLY A 450 31.13 -26.57 -9.88
CA GLY A 450 31.11 -27.60 -8.83
C GLY A 450 29.75 -28.21 -8.57
N HIS A 451 28.65 -27.63 -9.07
CA HIS A 451 27.32 -28.22 -8.81
C HIS A 451 27.21 -29.67 -9.32
N LYS A 452 27.96 -30.02 -10.37
CA LYS A 452 28.00 -31.39 -10.91
C LYS A 452 28.36 -32.45 -9.86
N THR A 453 29.21 -32.14 -8.87
CA THR A 453 29.66 -33.10 -7.86
C THR A 453 28.67 -33.29 -6.72
N VAL A 454 27.79 -32.31 -6.50
CA VAL A 454 26.81 -32.28 -5.39
C VAL A 454 25.36 -32.45 -5.85
N CYS A 455 25.11 -32.54 -7.16
CA CYS A 455 23.77 -32.62 -7.72
C CYS A 455 23.17 -34.04 -7.60
N ILE A 456 22.37 -34.25 -6.56
CA ILE A 456 21.69 -35.53 -6.25
C ILE A 456 20.18 -35.38 -6.50
N SER A 457 19.58 -36.36 -7.17
CA SER A 457 18.12 -36.40 -7.44
C SER A 457 17.33 -36.56 -6.13
N PRO A 458 16.17 -35.92 -5.97
CA PRO A 458 15.29 -36.20 -4.82
C PRO A 458 14.89 -37.68 -4.81
N ILE A 459 14.91 -38.30 -3.63
CA ILE A 459 14.44 -39.66 -3.42
C ILE A 459 12.92 -39.64 -3.59
N ILE A 460 12.42 -40.40 -4.57
CA ILE A 460 10.98 -40.62 -4.73
C ILE A 460 10.60 -41.64 -3.65
N GLN A 461 9.86 -41.20 -2.63
CA GLN A 461 9.17 -42.13 -1.74
C GLN A 461 7.97 -42.70 -2.51
N VAL A 462 8.00 -44.00 -2.76
CA VAL A 462 6.93 -44.77 -3.43
C VAL A 462 5.85 -45.14 -2.42
#